data_AF-A0A0J9TKM5-F1
#
_entry.id   AF-A0A0J9TKM5-F1
#
_cell.length_a   1.000
_cell.length_b   1.000
_cell.length_c   1.000
_cell.angle_alpha   90.00
_cell.angle_beta   90.00
_cell.angle_gamma   90.00
#
_symmetry.space_group_name_H-M   'P 1'
#
loop_
_entity.id
_entity.type
_entity.pdbx_description
1 polymer ?
#
loop_
_entity_poly.entity_id
_entity_poly.type
_entity_poly.pdbx_seq_one_letter_code
_entity_poly.pdbx_strand_id
1 'polypeptide(L)'
;MPEQRTEQFLFSIVKKIFKVFKETEKEFNSQNSNLTLKLPDNISFISTKDLLKMYSDKSSDERELLYVKEKKAAFIYQIGHKLSDGSVHQFRAFDYDD
;
A
#
# COMPACT_ATOMS: atom_id res chain seq x y z
N MET A 1 -20.37 -3.18 13.95
CA MET A 1 -20.38 -1.74 13.63
C MET A 1 -20.37 -1.56 12.11
N PRO A 2 -21.54 -1.59 11.45
CA PRO A 2 -21.65 -1.37 10.00
C PRO A 2 -20.97 -0.08 9.52
N GLU A 3 -20.94 0.96 10.36
CA GLU A 3 -20.32 2.25 10.08
C GLU A 3 -18.79 2.18 9.86
N GLN A 4 -18.14 1.11 10.33
CA GLN A 4 -16.70 0.88 10.16
C GLN A 4 -16.35 0.13 8.87
N ARG A 5 -17.35 -0.34 8.10
CA ARG A 5 -17.15 -0.99 6.79
C ARG A 5 -17.00 0.04 5.68
N THR A 6 -15.96 0.88 5.81
CA THR A 6 -15.68 1.98 4.87
C THR A 6 -14.19 2.03 4.54
N GLU A 7 -13.85 2.49 3.33
CA GLU A 7 -12.45 2.69 2.93
C GLU A 7 -11.74 3.70 3.85
N GLN A 8 -12.46 4.70 4.35
CA GLN A 8 -11.91 5.68 5.29
C GLN A 8 -11.45 5.02 6.60
N PHE A 9 -12.25 4.09 7.13
CA PHE A 9 -11.85 3.34 8.32
C PHE A 9 -10.63 2.46 8.03
N LEU A 10 -10.63 1.71 6.92
CA LEU A 10 -9.48 0.93 6.47
C LEU A 10 -8.21 1.79 6.40
N PHE A 11 -8.27 2.94 5.72
CA PHE A 11 -7.12 3.84 5.58
C PHE A 11 -6.68 4.42 6.92
N SER A 12 -7.61 4.66 7.84
CA SER A 12 -7.27 5.10 9.19
C SER A 12 -6.48 4.04 9.96
N ILE A 13 -6.84 2.75 9.81
CA ILE A 13 -6.13 1.64 10.43
C ILE A 13 -4.75 1.47 9.80
N VAL A 14 -4.64 1.51 8.47
CA VAL A 14 -3.35 1.45 7.77
C VAL A 14 -2.42 2.58 8.21
N LYS A 15 -2.92 3.81 8.35
CA LYS A 15 -2.11 4.93 8.88
C LYS A 15 -1.61 4.68 10.31
N LYS A 16 -2.45 4.09 11.18
CA LYS A 16 -2.04 3.71 12.54
C LYS A 16 -0.94 2.66 12.52
N ILE A 17 -1.06 1.63 11.68
CA ILE A 17 -0.03 0.59 11.52
C ILE A 17 1.27 1.21 10.99
N PHE A 18 1.18 2.07 9.97
CA PHE A 18 2.36 2.73 9.40
C PHE A 18 3.08 3.64 10.41
N LYS A 19 2.32 4.30 11.30
CA LYS A 19 2.90 5.09 12.40
C LYS A 19 3.78 4.24 13.32
N VAL A 20 3.40 2.99 13.61
CA VAL A 20 4.22 2.07 14.42
C VAL A 20 5.56 1.80 13.74
N PHE A 21 5.58 1.59 12.41
CA PHE A 21 6.82 1.40 11.66
C PHE A 21 7.73 2.64 11.73
N LYS A 22 7.17 3.85 11.58
CA LYS A 22 7.94 5.09 11.71
C LYS A 22 8.51 5.30 13.10
N GLU A 23 7.72 5.04 14.14
CA GLU A 23 8.18 5.16 15.53
C GLU A 23 9.29 4.16 15.83
N THR A 24 9.15 2.93 15.33
CA THR A 24 10.19 1.89 15.44
C THR A 24 11.47 2.29 14.70
N GLU A 25 11.37 2.81 13.47
CA GLU A 25 12.53 3.28 12.71
C GLU A 25 13.26 4.42 13.44
N LYS A 26 12.50 5.38 13.99
CA LYS A 26 13.06 6.50 14.74
C LYS A 26 13.81 6.03 16.00
N GLU A 27 13.19 5.14 16.77
CA GLU A 27 13.80 4.58 17.98
C GLU A 27 15.08 3.81 17.63
N PHE A 28 15.01 2.93 16.64
CA PHE A 28 16.15 2.13 16.19
C PHE A 28 17.32 3.00 15.70
N ASN A 29 17.04 4.03 14.91
CA ASN A 29 18.08 4.95 14.41
C ASN A 29 18.66 5.83 15.52
N SER A 30 17.90 6.16 16.57
CA SER A 30 18.42 6.92 17.72
C SER A 30 19.55 6.17 18.45
N GLN A 31 19.53 4.83 18.40
CA GLN A 31 20.53 3.94 18.99
C GLN A 31 21.68 3.61 18.01
N ASN A 32 21.54 3.93 16.72
CA ASN A 32 22.48 3.60 15.66
C ASN A 32 22.77 4.85 14.82
N SER A 33 23.70 5.68 15.27
CA SER A 33 24.00 7.00 14.70
C SER A 33 24.47 7.01 13.24
N ASN A 34 24.84 5.85 12.69
CA ASN A 34 25.23 5.66 11.30
C ASN A 34 24.04 5.38 10.35
N LEU A 35 22.81 5.27 10.88
CA LEU A 35 21.61 5.01 10.09
C LEU A 35 20.80 6.28 9.84
N THR A 36 20.14 6.33 8.69
CA THR A 36 19.24 7.43 8.31
C THR A 36 17.80 6.93 8.24
N LEU A 37 16.83 7.83 8.46
CA LEU A 37 15.42 7.54 8.22
C LEU A 37 15.22 7.24 6.73
N LYS A 38 14.51 6.15 6.42
CA LYS A 38 14.23 5.70 5.06
C LYS A 38 12.74 5.73 4.74
N LEU A 39 11.88 5.54 5.74
CA LEU A 39 10.45 5.59 5.55
C LEU A 39 9.98 7.03 5.27
N PRO A 40 9.04 7.24 4.34
CA PRO A 40 8.47 8.56 4.09
C PRO A 40 7.57 8.99 5.26
N ASP A 41 7.23 10.28 5.29
CA ASP A 41 6.41 10.80 6.38
C ASP A 41 5.00 10.23 6.43
N ASN A 42 4.44 9.95 5.26
CA ASN A 42 3.09 9.44 5.06
C ASN A 42 3.14 8.24 4.11
N ILE A 43 2.31 7.22 4.39
CA ILE A 43 2.05 6.13 3.46
C ILE A 43 1.12 6.62 2.34
N SER A 44 1.45 6.27 1.10
CA SER A 44 0.60 6.56 -0.05
C SER A 44 -0.48 5.49 -0.21
N PHE A 45 -1.66 5.85 -0.72
CA PHE A 45 -2.76 4.92 -0.99
C PHE A 45 -3.03 4.91 -2.49
N ILE A 46 -3.11 3.72 -3.10
CA ILE A 46 -3.48 3.58 -4.51
C ILE A 46 -4.27 2.31 -4.78
N SER A 47 -5.31 2.40 -5.61
CA SER A 47 -6.07 1.22 -6.02
C SER A 47 -5.35 0.46 -7.14
N THR A 48 -5.60 -0.84 -7.26
CA THR A 48 -5.11 -1.65 -8.40
C THR A 48 -5.59 -1.12 -9.75
N LYS A 49 -6.79 -0.51 -9.80
CA LYS A 49 -7.35 0.15 -10.98
C LYS A 49 -6.56 1.39 -11.36
N ASP A 50 -6.21 2.23 -10.39
CA ASP A 50 -5.41 3.44 -10.63
C ASP A 50 -3.97 3.10 -11.01
N LEU A 51 -3.40 2.04 -10.41
CA LEU A 51 -2.09 1.51 -10.85
C LEU A 51 -2.12 1.07 -12.31
N LEU A 52 -3.14 0.31 -12.72
CA LEU A 52 -3.33 -0.07 -14.14
C LEU A 52 -3.46 1.17 -15.03
N LYS A 53 -4.22 2.18 -14.59
CA LYS A 53 -4.39 3.42 -15.36
C LYS A 53 -3.07 4.18 -15.54
N MET A 54 -2.22 4.22 -14.51
CA MET A 54 -0.93 4.92 -14.56
C MET A 54 0.12 4.17 -15.40
N TYR A 55 0.05 2.84 -15.43
CA TYR A 55 1.10 1.97 -15.97
C TYR A 55 0.45 0.83 -16.78
N SER A 56 -0.33 1.21 -17.79
CA SER A 56 -1.19 0.29 -18.54
C SER A 56 -0.44 -0.76 -19.35
N ASP A 57 0.82 -0.48 -19.70
CA ASP A 57 1.71 -1.35 -20.47
C ASP A 57 2.60 -2.25 -19.60
N LYS A 58 2.44 -2.19 -18.27
CA LYS A 58 3.28 -2.93 -17.29
C LYS A 58 2.54 -4.10 -16.67
N SER A 59 3.28 -5.11 -16.23
CA SER A 59 2.77 -6.19 -15.38
C SER A 59 2.46 -5.68 -13.96
N SER A 60 1.60 -6.37 -13.20
CA SER A 60 1.21 -5.94 -11.84
C SER A 60 2.42 -5.63 -10.95
N ASP A 61 3.41 -6.53 -10.90
CA ASP A 61 4.65 -6.36 -10.13
C ASP A 61 5.45 -5.11 -10.55
N GLU A 62 5.55 -4.87 -11.86
CA GLU A 62 6.22 -3.67 -12.39
C GLU A 62 5.47 -2.39 -12.00
N ARG A 63 4.13 -2.41 -12.00
CA ARG A 63 3.30 -1.27 -11.54
C ARG A 63 3.58 -0.96 -10.07
N GLU A 64 3.64 -1.99 -9.22
CA GLU A 64 3.97 -1.82 -7.80
C GLU A 64 5.38 -1.23 -7.64
N LEU A 65 6.36 -1.82 -8.33
CA LEU A 65 7.76 -1.40 -8.27
C LEU A 65 7.95 0.06 -8.68
N LEU A 66 7.34 0.47 -9.80
CA LEU A 66 7.39 1.85 -10.27
C LEU A 66 6.75 2.81 -9.26
N TYR A 67 5.60 2.44 -8.71
CA TYR A 67 4.90 3.27 -7.73
C TYR A 67 5.70 3.45 -6.43
N VAL A 68 6.24 2.37 -5.86
CA VAL A 68 7.03 2.45 -4.61
C VAL A 68 8.40 3.09 -4.82
N LYS A 69 8.98 3.01 -6.02
CA LYS A 69 10.23 3.72 -6.35
C LYS A 69 10.08 5.23 -6.17
N GLU A 70 8.92 5.78 -6.54
CA GLU A 70 8.56 7.18 -6.36
C GLU A 70 8.09 7.47 -4.92
N LYS A 71 7.09 6.74 -4.43
CA LYS A 71 6.40 7.07 -3.16
C LYS A 71 7.10 6.56 -1.90
N LYS A 72 8.07 5.66 -2.04
CA LYS A 72 8.83 4.99 -0.96
C LYS A 72 8.02 4.06 -0.04
N ALA A 73 6.73 4.33 0.17
CA ALA A 73 5.81 3.44 0.85
C ALA A 73 4.39 3.60 0.26
N ALA A 74 3.71 2.48 0.04
CA ALA A 74 2.36 2.45 -0.50
C ALA A 74 1.51 1.36 0.15
N PHE A 75 0.22 1.63 0.27
CA PHE A 75 -0.83 0.65 0.52
C PHE A 75 -1.64 0.49 -0.77
N ILE A 76 -1.52 -0.69 -1.37
CA ILE A 76 -2.22 -1.06 -2.60
C ILE A 76 -3.49 -1.81 -2.22
N TYR A 77 -4.64 -1.36 -2.72
CA TYR A 77 -5.96 -1.88 -2.31
C TYR A 77 -6.85 -2.23 -3.50
N GLN A 78 -7.95 -2.98 -3.23
CA GLN A 78 -8.80 -3.63 -4.23
C GLN A 78 -8.06 -4.71 -5.06
N ILE A 79 -7.25 -5.54 -4.39
CA ILE A 79 -6.57 -6.70 -4.99
C ILE A 79 -7.55 -7.89 -5.05
N GLY A 80 -7.50 -8.69 -6.12
CA GLY A 80 -8.29 -9.92 -6.26
C GLY A 80 -9.32 -9.90 -7.40
N HIS A 81 -9.87 -8.73 -7.73
CA HIS A 81 -10.86 -8.60 -8.80
C HIS A 81 -10.23 -8.42 -10.18
N LYS A 82 -11.02 -8.74 -11.22
CA LYS A 82 -10.66 -8.40 -12.62
C LYS A 82 -10.60 -6.89 -12.80
N LEU A 83 -9.56 -6.44 -13.50
CA LEU A 83 -9.34 -5.05 -13.90
C LEU A 83 -9.97 -4.77 -15.27
N SER A 84 -9.90 -3.52 -15.72
CA SER A 84 -10.52 -3.08 -16.98
C SER A 84 -9.90 -3.70 -18.24
N ASP A 85 -8.67 -4.20 -18.17
CA ASP A 85 -7.99 -4.93 -19.25
C ASP A 85 -8.25 -6.45 -19.21
N GLY A 86 -9.11 -6.91 -18.30
CA GLY A 86 -9.44 -8.32 -18.09
C GLY A 86 -8.41 -9.09 -17.27
N SER A 87 -7.26 -8.47 -16.93
CA SER A 87 -6.27 -9.05 -16.03
C SER A 87 -6.74 -9.04 -14.57
N VAL A 88 -6.05 -9.77 -13.70
CA VAL A 88 -6.23 -9.71 -12.25
C VAL A 88 -4.89 -9.27 -11.66
N HIS A 89 -4.89 -8.29 -10.76
CA HIS A 89 -3.64 -7.75 -10.19
C HIS A 89 -2.83 -8.83 -9.46
N GLN A 90 -3.51 -9.56 -8.57
CA GLN A 90 -3.01 -10.75 -7.89
C GLN A 90 -4.23 -11.56 -7.41
N PHE A 91 -4.12 -12.89 -7.41
CA PHE A 91 -5.19 -13.74 -6.88
C PHE A 91 -5.29 -13.57 -5.35
N ARG A 92 -6.54 -13.48 -4.87
CA ARG A 92 -6.87 -13.55 -3.45
C ARG A 92 -7.85 -14.69 -3.19
N ALA A 93 -7.77 -15.24 -2.00
CA ALA A 93 -8.70 -16.26 -1.54
C ALA A 93 -10.06 -15.59 -1.28
N PHE A 94 -11.12 -16.20 -1.82
CA PHE A 94 -12.48 -15.66 -1.77
C PHE A 94 -13.13 -15.76 -0.38
N ASP A 95 -12.57 -16.57 0.51
CA ASP A 95 -13.13 -16.92 1.82
C ASP A 95 -12.94 -15.86 2.91
N TYR A 96 -12.16 -14.80 2.64
CA TYR A 96 -11.95 -13.68 3.56
C TYR A 96 -12.28 -12.29 2.97
N ASP A 97 -12.54 -12.20 1.66
CA ASP A 97 -12.97 -10.96 1.02
C ASP A 97 -14.50 -10.84 1.18
N ASP A 98 -14.94 -10.32 2.34
CA ASP A 98 -16.32 -9.91 2.67
C ASP A 98 -16.91 -8.88 1.68
#